data_AF-A0A4X1TJY6-F1
#
_entry.id   AF-A0A4X1TJY6-F1
#
_cell.length_a   1.000
_cell.length_b   1.000
_cell.length_c   1.000
_cell.angle_alpha   90.00
_cell.angle_beta   90.00
_cell.angle_gamma   90.00
#
_symmetry.space_group_name_H-M   'P 1'
#
loop_
_entity.id
_entity.type
_entity.pdbx_description
1 polymer ?
#
loop_
_entity_poly.entity_id
_entity_poly.type
_entity_poly.pdbx_seq_one_letter_code
_entity_poly.pdbx_strand_id
1 'polypeptide(L)'
;MRVAVAGCCHGELDKIYETLALAERRGPGPIDLLLCCGDFQAVRNEADLRCMAVPPKYRHMQTFYRYYSGEKKAPVLTVFIGGNHEASNHLQELPYGGWVAPNIYYLGHFECPPYNASTIRSIYHVRNIEVYKLKQLKQPMDIFLSHDWPRSIYHYGNKKQLLKTKSFFRQEVENNTLGSPAASELLEHLKPTYWFSAHLHVKFAALMQHQVKDKEQSAKATKFLALDKCLPHRDFLQVIEIQHDPSAPEYLEYDTEWLAILRATNDLINVTERPWNMPENNGLHTRWDYSATKEAMNEVMEKLNHDLKVPCNFSVTAACYDPSKPQTQMQLVHRISPQTTEFCAQLGITDINVRLQKAKEEQHLCGDYEGQDAVESNDSGEDPSEYNTDTSALSSINPDEIMLDEEEDYEDSIVSAHSDTNTPSAEPSDQASDFSTSFSDVRILPSSMIVSSDDTSGSPVGKEGNSGEPLELGDGKVPLKRLSNEHEPEQRKKIKRRNQAIYAAVDDDDTA
;
A
#
# COMPACT_ATOMS: atom_id res chain seq x y z
N MET A 1 -19.16 -16.59 -4.31
CA MET A 1 -18.17 -16.01 -5.21
C MET A 1 -16.80 -16.53 -4.81
N ARG A 2 -15.99 -16.97 -5.78
CA ARG A 2 -14.60 -17.40 -5.59
C ARG A 2 -13.70 -16.22 -5.92
N VAL A 3 -13.05 -15.70 -4.88
CA VAL A 3 -12.18 -14.52 -4.99
C VAL A 3 -10.74 -14.98 -4.81
N ALA A 4 -9.89 -14.67 -5.79
CA ALA A 4 -8.45 -14.78 -5.63
C ALA A 4 -7.90 -13.49 -5.03
N VAL A 5 -7.02 -13.63 -4.06
CA VAL A 5 -6.27 -12.50 -3.47
C VAL A 5 -4.80 -12.71 -3.80
N ALA A 6 -4.14 -11.68 -4.31
CA ALA A 6 -2.71 -11.65 -4.60
C ALA A 6 -2.02 -10.61 -3.71
N GLY A 7 -0.80 -10.93 -3.26
CA GLY A 7 0.10 -10.01 -2.56
C GLY A 7 0.74 -8.99 -3.50
N CYS A 8 2.07 -8.81 -3.41
CA CYS A 8 2.79 -7.89 -4.30
C CYS A 8 2.95 -8.50 -5.71
N CYS A 9 2.51 -7.79 -6.75
CA CYS A 9 2.53 -8.33 -8.11
C CYS A 9 3.86 -8.11 -8.86
N HIS A 10 4.52 -6.97 -8.64
CA HIS A 10 5.72 -6.51 -9.35
C HIS A 10 5.68 -6.70 -10.87
N GLY A 11 4.52 -6.44 -11.48
CA GLY A 11 4.30 -6.53 -12.93
C GLY A 11 4.22 -7.96 -13.50
N GLU A 12 4.26 -8.99 -12.67
CA GLU A 12 4.21 -10.42 -13.05
C GLU A 12 2.79 -10.92 -13.36
N LEU A 13 2.00 -10.11 -14.07
CA LEU A 13 0.58 -10.38 -14.35
C LEU A 13 0.37 -11.68 -15.11
N ASP A 14 1.23 -11.97 -16.08
CA ASP A 14 1.18 -13.22 -16.84
C ASP A 14 1.27 -14.44 -15.91
N LYS A 15 2.21 -14.45 -14.96
CA LYS A 15 2.37 -15.54 -13.97
C LYS A 15 1.17 -15.64 -13.04
N ILE A 16 0.61 -14.50 -12.61
CA ILE A 16 -0.59 -14.48 -11.77
C ILE A 16 -1.76 -15.13 -12.53
N TYR A 17 -2.03 -14.72 -13.76
CA TYR A 17 -3.14 -15.27 -14.54
C TYR A 17 -2.94 -16.74 -14.91
N GLU A 18 -1.70 -17.17 -15.22
CA GLU A 18 -1.37 -18.58 -15.42
C GLU A 18 -1.63 -19.41 -14.16
N THR A 19 -1.30 -18.87 -12.99
CA THR A 19 -1.56 -19.49 -11.68
C THR A 19 -3.06 -19.59 -11.39
N LEU A 20 -3.84 -18.56 -11.73
CA LEU A 20 -5.29 -18.61 -11.63
C LEU A 20 -5.88 -19.71 -12.51
N ALA A 21 -5.47 -19.78 -13.79
CA ALA A 21 -5.93 -20.82 -14.69
C ALA A 21 -5.58 -22.23 -14.19
N LEU A 22 -4.43 -22.40 -13.53
CA LEU A 22 -4.07 -23.66 -12.88
C LEU A 22 -4.97 -23.94 -11.66
N ALA A 23 -5.27 -22.93 -10.85
CA ALA A 23 -6.15 -23.04 -9.69
C ALA A 23 -7.61 -23.34 -10.09
N GLU A 24 -8.07 -22.84 -11.23
CA GLU A 24 -9.37 -23.19 -11.80
C GLU A 24 -9.42 -24.65 -12.27
N ARG A 25 -8.39 -25.11 -12.99
CA ARG A 25 -8.29 -26.51 -13.44
C ARG A 25 -8.26 -27.52 -12.28
N ARG A 26 -7.69 -27.14 -11.14
CA ARG A 26 -7.55 -27.99 -9.95
C ARG A 26 -8.68 -27.80 -8.94
N GLY A 27 -9.38 -26.68 -9.00
CA GLY A 27 -10.37 -26.26 -8.03
C GLY A 27 -11.82 -26.59 -8.43
N PRO A 28 -12.79 -26.17 -7.61
CA PRO A 28 -14.21 -26.46 -7.82
C PRO A 28 -14.89 -25.67 -8.95
N GLY A 29 -14.18 -24.80 -9.68
CA GLY A 29 -14.80 -23.99 -10.73
C GLY A 29 -13.94 -22.82 -11.23
N PRO A 30 -14.56 -21.81 -11.89
CA PRO A 30 -13.91 -20.56 -12.28
C PRO A 30 -13.67 -19.63 -11.08
N ILE A 31 -12.75 -18.69 -11.25
CA ILE A 31 -12.48 -17.60 -10.30
C ILE A 31 -13.21 -16.35 -10.81
N ASP A 32 -14.02 -15.74 -9.94
CA ASP A 32 -14.93 -14.66 -10.34
C ASP A 32 -14.24 -13.28 -10.28
N LEU A 33 -13.27 -13.12 -9.36
CA LEU A 33 -12.62 -11.84 -9.07
C LEU A 33 -11.18 -12.07 -8.59
N LEU A 34 -10.25 -11.23 -9.07
CA LEU A 34 -8.89 -11.11 -8.54
C LEU A 34 -8.73 -9.77 -7.80
N LEU A 35 -8.29 -9.82 -6.56
CA LEU A 35 -7.93 -8.65 -5.74
C LEU A 35 -6.41 -8.61 -5.56
N CYS A 36 -5.76 -7.53 -6.02
CA CYS A 36 -4.32 -7.33 -5.82
C CYS A 36 -4.06 -6.26 -4.75
N CYS A 37 -3.27 -6.62 -3.73
CA CYS A 37 -3.02 -5.78 -2.56
C CYS A 37 -1.91 -4.73 -2.77
N GLY A 38 -1.49 -4.45 -4.00
CA GLY A 38 -0.50 -3.42 -4.34
C GLY A 38 0.78 -3.95 -4.97
N ASP A 39 1.72 -3.03 -5.16
CA ASP A 39 2.89 -3.22 -6.02
C ASP A 39 2.48 -3.86 -7.36
N PHE A 40 1.42 -3.31 -7.96
CA PHE A 40 0.83 -3.83 -9.18
C PHE A 40 1.73 -3.57 -10.39
N GLN A 41 2.39 -2.40 -10.40
CA GLN A 41 3.30 -1.95 -11.45
C GLN A 41 2.60 -1.79 -12.81
N ALA A 42 1.59 -0.90 -12.84
CA ALA A 42 0.83 -0.55 -14.05
C ALA A 42 1.64 0.31 -15.07
N VAL A 43 2.82 -0.15 -15.47
CA VAL A 43 3.77 0.59 -16.31
C VAL A 43 3.42 0.44 -17.80
N ARG A 44 3.14 1.57 -18.48
CA ARG A 44 2.77 1.57 -19.91
C ARG A 44 3.97 1.73 -20.85
N ASN A 45 5.02 2.44 -20.39
CA ASN A 45 6.20 2.80 -21.16
C ASN A 45 7.39 3.22 -20.27
N GLU A 46 8.51 3.57 -20.90
CA GLU A 46 9.78 3.97 -20.25
C GLU A 46 9.68 5.29 -19.45
N ALA A 47 8.71 6.17 -19.76
CA ALA A 47 8.46 7.35 -18.94
C ALA A 47 7.86 6.97 -17.58
N ASP A 48 6.92 6.02 -17.59
CA ASP A 48 6.31 5.50 -16.37
C ASP A 48 7.36 4.77 -15.49
N LEU A 49 8.27 3.98 -16.08
CA LEU A 49 9.36 3.35 -15.33
C LEU A 49 10.23 4.35 -14.56
N ARG A 50 10.51 5.51 -15.16
CA ARG A 50 11.31 6.55 -14.50
C ARG A 50 10.59 7.21 -13.31
N CYS A 51 9.27 7.08 -13.24
CA CYS A 51 8.46 7.59 -12.12
C CYS A 51 8.38 6.62 -10.95
N MET A 52 8.87 5.38 -11.11
CA MET A 52 8.83 4.39 -10.05
C MET A 52 9.85 4.72 -8.95
N ALA A 53 9.43 4.56 -7.70
CA ALA A 53 10.28 4.63 -6.51
C ALA A 53 11.14 3.37 -6.31
N VAL A 54 11.80 2.93 -7.39
CA VAL A 54 12.65 1.73 -7.45
C VAL A 54 14.04 2.15 -7.91
N PRO A 55 15.14 1.59 -7.38
CA PRO A 55 16.48 1.84 -7.90
C PRO A 55 16.57 1.52 -9.41
N PRO A 56 17.25 2.33 -10.24
CA PRO A 56 17.26 2.16 -11.69
C PRO A 56 17.61 0.74 -12.17
N LYS A 57 18.52 0.04 -11.47
CA LYS A 57 18.94 -1.33 -11.79
C LYS A 57 17.83 -2.39 -11.67
N TYR A 58 16.78 -2.12 -10.88
CA TYR A 58 15.68 -3.05 -10.62
C TYR A 58 14.38 -2.65 -11.35
N ARG A 59 14.43 -1.62 -12.21
CA ARG A 59 13.27 -1.19 -13.00
C ARG A 59 13.14 -2.07 -14.24
N HIS A 60 12.04 -2.80 -14.31
CA HIS A 60 11.73 -3.68 -15.44
C HIS A 60 10.34 -3.38 -15.99
N MET A 61 10.20 -3.32 -17.32
CA MET A 61 8.92 -3.04 -17.98
C MET A 61 7.85 -4.08 -17.68
N GLN A 62 8.26 -5.32 -17.42
CA GLN A 62 7.41 -6.47 -17.20
C GLN A 62 6.33 -6.62 -18.28
N THR A 63 5.08 -6.90 -17.92
CA THR A 63 4.05 -7.35 -18.89
C THR A 63 2.84 -6.45 -19.00
N PHE A 64 2.65 -5.46 -18.12
CA PHE A 64 1.43 -4.64 -18.08
C PHE A 64 1.15 -3.88 -19.39
N TYR A 65 2.18 -3.36 -20.07
CA TYR A 65 2.03 -2.63 -21.33
C TYR A 65 1.27 -3.42 -22.43
N ARG A 66 1.31 -4.76 -22.38
CA ARG A 66 0.60 -5.66 -23.30
C ARG A 66 -0.91 -5.65 -23.04
N TYR A 67 -1.31 -5.52 -21.77
CA TYR A 67 -2.71 -5.37 -21.37
C TYR A 67 -3.22 -3.97 -21.70
N TYR A 68 -2.39 -2.95 -21.46
CA TYR A 68 -2.69 -1.56 -21.79
C TYR A 68 -2.91 -1.33 -23.29
N SER A 69 -2.05 -1.91 -24.13
CA SER A 69 -2.13 -1.80 -25.60
C SER A 69 -3.25 -2.64 -26.22
N GLY A 70 -3.85 -3.56 -25.46
CA GLY A 70 -4.86 -4.51 -25.94
C GLY A 70 -4.28 -5.74 -26.65
N GLU A 71 -2.95 -5.94 -26.65
CA GLU A 71 -2.32 -7.20 -27.09
C GLU A 71 -2.81 -8.38 -26.25
N LYS A 72 -3.01 -8.14 -24.95
CA LYS A 72 -3.57 -9.09 -23.99
C LYS A 72 -4.82 -8.52 -23.32
N LYS A 73 -5.68 -9.41 -22.84
CA LYS A 73 -6.85 -9.07 -22.03
C LYS A 73 -6.80 -9.86 -20.73
N ALA A 74 -7.11 -9.21 -19.61
CA ALA A 74 -7.19 -9.91 -18.33
C ALA A 74 -8.36 -10.93 -18.35
N PRO A 75 -8.10 -12.21 -18.02
CA PRO A 75 -9.09 -13.28 -18.13
C PRO A 75 -10.18 -13.22 -17.06
N VAL A 76 -9.88 -12.58 -15.92
CA VAL A 76 -10.80 -12.36 -14.79
C VAL A 76 -10.83 -10.88 -14.46
N LEU A 77 -11.92 -10.39 -13.87
CA LEU A 77 -11.98 -9.03 -13.35
C LEU A 77 -10.88 -8.86 -12.29
N THR A 78 -9.99 -7.90 -12.52
CA THR A 78 -8.86 -7.62 -11.63
C THR A 78 -9.05 -6.25 -11.00
N VAL A 79 -9.15 -6.19 -9.68
CA VAL A 79 -9.22 -4.95 -8.91
C VAL A 79 -7.96 -4.82 -8.08
N PHE A 80 -7.35 -3.63 -8.06
CA PHE A 80 -6.11 -3.41 -7.31
C PHE A 80 -6.04 -2.04 -6.63
N ILE A 81 -5.24 -1.99 -5.56
CA ILE A 81 -4.76 -0.76 -4.91
C ILE A 81 -3.30 -0.51 -5.25
N GLY A 82 -2.79 0.70 -5.02
CA GLY A 82 -1.36 0.99 -5.20
C GLY A 82 -0.52 0.48 -4.02
N GLY A 83 0.74 0.13 -4.29
CA GLY A 83 1.79 -0.04 -3.30
C GLY A 83 2.89 1.03 -3.43
N ASN A 84 4.11 0.69 -2.99
CA ASN A 84 5.28 1.57 -3.10
C ASN A 84 6.01 1.47 -4.45
N HIS A 85 5.87 0.36 -5.17
CA HIS A 85 6.49 0.15 -6.48
C HIS A 85 5.48 0.30 -7.62
N GLU A 86 5.07 1.55 -7.87
CA GLU A 86 4.04 1.85 -8.86
C GLU A 86 4.51 2.83 -9.94
N ALA A 87 3.86 2.74 -11.11
CA ALA A 87 3.85 3.81 -12.10
C ALA A 87 2.97 4.96 -11.61
N SER A 88 3.43 5.70 -10.59
CA SER A 88 2.58 6.65 -9.87
C SER A 88 2.03 7.78 -10.74
N ASN A 89 2.76 8.17 -11.79
CA ASN A 89 2.29 9.14 -12.78
C ASN A 89 1.09 8.62 -13.59
N HIS A 90 1.04 7.32 -13.90
CA HIS A 90 -0.11 6.70 -14.55
C HIS A 90 -1.27 6.58 -13.58
N LEU A 91 -1.04 6.09 -12.36
CA LEU A 91 -2.09 5.91 -11.35
C LEU A 91 -2.77 7.23 -10.95
N GLN A 92 -2.01 8.31 -10.90
CA GLN A 92 -2.55 9.65 -10.65
C GLN A 92 -3.54 10.12 -11.72
N GLU A 93 -3.45 9.64 -12.97
CA GLU A 93 -4.45 9.99 -13.99
C GLU A 93 -5.86 9.60 -13.53
N LEU A 94 -5.99 8.69 -12.56
CA LEU A 94 -7.22 8.12 -12.03
C LEU A 94 -7.31 8.25 -10.49
N PRO A 95 -7.35 9.48 -9.92
CA PRO A 95 -7.27 9.67 -8.47
C PRO A 95 -8.52 9.21 -7.71
N TYR A 96 -9.65 9.09 -8.42
CA TYR A 96 -10.91 8.54 -7.91
C TYR A 96 -11.15 7.08 -8.34
N GLY A 97 -10.09 6.42 -8.86
CA GLY A 97 -10.17 5.11 -9.48
C GLY A 97 -10.55 5.17 -10.96
N GLY A 98 -10.40 4.03 -11.64
CA GLY A 98 -10.73 3.89 -13.06
C GLY A 98 -10.06 2.69 -13.71
N TRP A 99 -10.39 2.45 -14.98
CA TRP A 99 -9.82 1.37 -15.75
C TRP A 99 -8.43 1.73 -16.25
N VAL A 100 -7.42 0.94 -15.88
CA VAL A 100 -6.04 1.08 -16.39
C VAL A 100 -5.79 0.22 -17.61
N ALA A 101 -6.64 -0.80 -17.83
CA ALA A 101 -6.71 -1.64 -19.02
C ALA A 101 -8.09 -2.32 -19.03
N PRO A 102 -8.53 -2.93 -20.14
CA PRO A 102 -9.78 -3.68 -20.15
C PRO A 102 -9.77 -4.78 -19.09
N ASN A 103 -10.80 -4.79 -18.22
CA ASN A 103 -10.97 -5.75 -17.12
C ASN A 103 -9.95 -5.61 -15.96
N ILE A 104 -9.23 -4.48 -15.87
CA ILE A 104 -8.31 -4.14 -14.77
C ILE A 104 -8.68 -2.76 -14.20
N TYR A 105 -9.21 -2.73 -12.97
CA TYR A 105 -9.69 -1.52 -12.30
C TYR A 105 -8.81 -1.11 -11.13
N TYR A 106 -8.40 0.15 -11.11
CA TYR A 106 -7.64 0.76 -10.02
C TYR A 106 -8.57 1.51 -9.06
N LEU A 107 -8.35 1.40 -7.74
CA LEU A 107 -9.18 2.08 -6.73
C LEU A 107 -8.82 3.57 -6.49
N GLY A 108 -7.71 4.07 -7.02
CA GLY A 108 -7.33 5.49 -6.97
C GLY A 108 -6.19 5.83 -5.99
N HIS A 109 -5.51 6.96 -6.24
CA HIS A 109 -4.51 7.63 -5.36
C HIS A 109 -4.12 8.98 -5.95
N PHE A 110 -3.57 9.90 -5.15
CA PHE A 110 -3.36 11.29 -5.55
C PHE A 110 -1.90 11.75 -5.38
N GLU A 111 -1.21 12.11 -6.49
CA GLU A 111 0.07 12.86 -6.56
C GLU A 111 0.61 13.15 -7.98
N CYS A 112 1.24 14.32 -8.26
CA CYS A 112 1.49 14.82 -9.63
C CYS A 112 2.95 15.03 -10.09
N PRO A 113 3.38 14.60 -11.31
CA PRO A 113 4.70 14.90 -11.87
C PRO A 113 4.78 16.38 -12.31
N PRO A 114 5.98 16.97 -12.48
CA PRO A 114 7.28 16.33 -12.43
C PRO A 114 7.71 16.04 -10.99
N TYR A 115 8.26 14.85 -10.78
CA TYR A 115 8.78 14.46 -9.47
C TYR A 115 10.28 14.77 -9.36
N ASN A 116 10.69 15.30 -8.22
CA ASN A 116 12.07 15.29 -7.76
C ASN A 116 12.35 14.04 -6.88
N ALA A 117 13.61 13.84 -6.49
CA ALA A 117 14.03 12.68 -5.69
C ALA A 117 13.30 12.54 -4.34
N SER A 118 12.81 13.64 -3.75
CA SER A 118 12.01 13.63 -2.52
C SER A 118 10.57 13.21 -2.80
N THR A 119 9.93 13.82 -3.80
CA THR A 119 8.53 13.54 -4.15
C THR A 119 8.32 12.12 -4.66
N ILE A 120 9.30 11.53 -5.37
CA ILE A 120 9.24 10.11 -5.77
C ILE A 120 9.17 9.18 -4.54
N ARG A 121 9.76 9.57 -3.40
CA ARG A 121 9.75 8.74 -2.18
C ARG A 121 8.49 8.93 -1.35
N SER A 122 7.83 10.09 -1.43
CA SER A 122 6.58 10.32 -0.71
C SER A 122 5.35 9.86 -1.47
N ILE A 123 5.48 9.57 -2.77
CA ILE A 123 4.32 9.49 -3.66
C ILE A 123 3.30 8.45 -3.31
N TYR A 124 3.78 7.29 -2.88
CA TYR A 124 2.94 6.16 -2.53
C TYR A 124 2.43 6.21 -1.08
N HIS A 125 2.85 7.19 -0.28
CA HIS A 125 2.42 7.26 1.11
C HIS A 125 0.92 7.57 1.22
N VAL A 126 0.22 6.85 2.10
CA VAL A 126 -1.19 7.09 2.40
C VAL A 126 -1.37 8.51 2.94
N ARG A 127 -2.31 9.26 2.36
CA ARG A 127 -2.61 10.65 2.73
C ARG A 127 -3.67 10.72 3.83
N ASN A 128 -3.56 11.70 4.72
CA ASN A 128 -4.49 11.88 5.84
C ASN A 128 -5.95 12.11 5.39
N ILE A 129 -6.17 12.79 4.27
CA ILE A 129 -7.50 13.05 3.71
C ILE A 129 -8.22 11.75 3.29
N GLU A 130 -7.49 10.77 2.77
CA GLU A 130 -8.08 9.49 2.37
C GLU A 130 -8.49 8.66 3.60
N VAL A 131 -7.63 8.63 4.62
CA VAL A 131 -7.97 8.04 5.93
C VAL A 131 -9.18 8.74 6.53
N TYR A 132 -9.24 10.06 6.43
CA TYR A 132 -10.36 10.85 6.95
C TYR A 132 -11.68 10.55 6.25
N LYS A 133 -11.70 10.49 4.91
CA LYS A 133 -12.87 10.10 4.11
C LYS A 133 -13.35 8.68 4.47
N LEU A 134 -12.43 7.72 4.57
CA LEU A 134 -12.77 6.35 4.96
C LEU A 134 -13.37 6.28 6.37
N LYS A 135 -12.91 7.10 7.31
CA LYS A 135 -13.50 7.22 8.67
C LYS A 135 -14.90 7.86 8.69
N GLN A 136 -15.43 8.30 7.55
CA GLN A 136 -16.81 8.79 7.44
C GLN A 136 -17.82 7.69 7.04
N LEU A 137 -17.33 6.53 6.59
CA LEU A 137 -18.18 5.38 6.22
C LEU A 137 -18.83 4.78 7.47
N LYS A 138 -20.11 4.45 7.38
CA LYS A 138 -20.90 3.85 8.46
C LYS A 138 -21.52 2.52 8.07
N GLN A 139 -21.66 2.23 6.76
CA GLN A 139 -22.21 0.95 6.33
C GLN A 139 -21.27 -0.22 6.64
N PRO A 140 -21.81 -1.43 6.88
CA PRO A 140 -21.00 -2.62 7.08
C PRO A 140 -20.06 -2.89 5.90
N MET A 141 -18.80 -3.15 6.19
CA MET A 141 -17.78 -3.47 5.19
C MET A 141 -17.45 -4.97 5.19
N ASP A 142 -17.42 -5.59 4.02
CA ASP A 142 -17.03 -7.00 3.87
C ASP A 142 -15.52 -7.16 3.69
N ILE A 143 -14.91 -6.42 2.79
CA ILE A 143 -13.50 -6.54 2.43
C ILE A 143 -12.85 -5.17 2.48
N PHE A 144 -11.70 -5.09 3.16
CA PHE A 144 -10.82 -3.94 3.11
C PHE A 144 -9.46 -4.35 2.54
N LEU A 145 -8.91 -3.53 1.64
CA LEU A 145 -7.58 -3.72 1.06
C LEU A 145 -6.64 -2.62 1.55
N SER A 146 -5.45 -3.01 2.01
CA SER A 146 -4.34 -2.08 2.25
C SER A 146 -3.04 -2.71 1.78
N HIS A 147 -2.07 -1.93 1.30
CA HIS A 147 -0.77 -2.50 0.95
C HIS A 147 0.00 -2.89 2.21
N ASP A 148 0.23 -1.90 3.08
CA ASP A 148 0.85 -2.09 4.38
C ASP A 148 -0.11 -2.80 5.34
N TRP A 149 0.47 -3.57 6.27
CA TRP A 149 -0.30 -4.21 7.32
C TRP A 149 -0.82 -3.18 8.33
N PRO A 150 -2.01 -3.38 8.91
CA PRO A 150 -2.40 -2.68 10.13
C PRO A 150 -1.36 -2.90 11.22
N ARG A 151 -0.94 -1.82 11.88
CA ARG A 151 -0.03 -1.93 13.02
C ARG A 151 -0.62 -2.87 14.07
N SER A 152 0.27 -3.61 14.74
CA SER A 152 -0.08 -4.56 15.82
C SER A 152 -0.90 -5.78 15.40
N ILE A 153 -1.28 -5.95 14.12
CA ILE A 153 -2.07 -7.11 13.67
C ILE A 153 -1.37 -8.46 13.91
N TYR A 154 -0.04 -8.44 13.98
CA TYR A 154 0.79 -9.60 14.29
C TYR A 154 0.55 -10.17 15.70
N HIS A 155 -0.08 -9.42 16.61
CA HIS A 155 -0.50 -9.95 17.93
C HIS A 155 -1.69 -10.92 17.85
N TYR A 156 -2.42 -10.94 16.73
CA TYR A 156 -3.65 -11.72 16.53
C TYR A 156 -3.42 -12.97 15.67
N GLY A 157 -2.17 -13.32 15.39
CA GLY A 157 -1.77 -14.50 14.64
C GLY A 157 -0.54 -15.18 15.25
N ASN A 158 0.12 -16.07 14.50
CA ASN A 158 1.29 -16.78 15.01
C ASN A 158 2.57 -15.92 14.95
N LYS A 159 2.71 -15.01 15.91
CA LYS A 159 3.88 -14.12 16.06
C LYS A 159 5.20 -14.90 16.16
N LYS A 160 5.21 -16.07 16.81
CA LYS A 160 6.42 -16.90 16.96
C LYS A 160 6.90 -17.40 15.59
N GLN A 161 5.99 -17.90 14.76
CA GLN A 161 6.31 -18.34 13.40
C GLN A 161 6.74 -17.17 12.51
N LEU A 162 6.05 -16.02 12.60
CA LEU A 162 6.44 -14.82 11.85
C LEU A 162 7.88 -14.40 12.13
N LEU A 163 8.26 -14.31 13.42
CA LEU A 163 9.61 -13.94 13.83
C LEU A 163 10.65 -15.04 13.57
N LYS A 164 10.23 -16.29 13.37
CA LYS A 164 11.12 -17.36 12.90
C LYS A 164 11.42 -17.21 11.42
N THR A 165 10.42 -16.89 10.61
CA THR A 165 10.57 -16.69 9.16
C THR A 165 11.24 -15.37 8.83
N LYS A 166 10.99 -14.32 9.62
CA LYS A 166 11.48 -12.95 9.40
C LYS A 166 12.01 -12.37 10.71
N SER A 167 13.20 -12.82 11.12
CA SER A 167 13.81 -12.47 12.41
C SER A 167 14.04 -10.97 12.60
N PHE A 168 14.31 -10.24 11.52
CA PHE A 168 14.52 -8.79 11.52
C PHE A 168 13.29 -7.98 11.96
N PHE A 169 12.08 -8.54 11.90
CA PHE A 169 10.89 -7.88 12.44
C PHE A 169 10.87 -7.81 13.96
N ARG A 170 11.75 -8.54 14.67
CA ARG A 170 11.75 -8.63 16.13
C ARG A 170 11.76 -7.26 16.80
N GLN A 171 12.67 -6.38 16.38
CA GLN A 171 12.80 -5.06 16.99
C GLN A 171 11.55 -4.18 16.76
N GLU A 172 10.98 -4.20 15.56
CA GLU A 172 9.77 -3.43 15.25
C GLU A 172 8.52 -3.97 15.96
N VAL A 173 8.46 -5.29 16.12
CA VAL A 173 7.40 -6.00 16.84
C VAL A 173 7.50 -5.77 18.35
N GLU A 174 8.71 -5.61 18.89
CA GLU A 174 8.95 -5.27 20.30
C GLU A 174 8.66 -3.78 20.56
N ASN A 175 9.01 -2.89 19.63
CA ASN A 175 8.77 -1.46 19.74
C ASN A 175 7.36 -1.03 19.29
N ASN A 176 6.52 -1.97 18.85
CA ASN A 176 5.20 -1.73 18.30
C ASN A 176 5.18 -0.73 17.12
N THR A 177 6.13 -0.84 16.21
CA THR A 177 6.26 0.02 15.02
C THR A 177 5.94 -0.69 13.71
N LEU A 178 5.93 -2.02 13.68
CA LEU A 178 5.65 -2.80 12.47
C LEU A 178 4.21 -2.55 11.99
N GLY A 179 4.08 -2.08 10.76
CA GLY A 179 2.79 -1.78 10.11
C GLY A 179 2.31 -0.33 10.27
N SER A 180 1.26 -0.02 9.50
CA SER A 180 0.67 1.31 9.37
C SER A 180 -0.28 1.62 10.53
N PRO A 181 -0.05 2.72 11.27
CA PRO A 181 -0.98 3.17 12.31
C PRO A 181 -2.30 3.67 11.73
N ALA A 182 -2.29 4.29 10.54
CA ALA A 182 -3.52 4.69 9.86
C ALA A 182 -4.40 3.48 9.50
N ALA A 183 -3.78 2.39 9.01
CA ALA A 183 -4.49 1.14 8.76
C ALA A 183 -5.03 0.51 10.05
N SER A 184 -4.30 0.62 11.17
CA SER A 184 -4.79 0.18 12.49
C SER A 184 -6.04 0.94 12.93
N GLU A 185 -6.04 2.28 12.79
CA GLU A 185 -7.21 3.10 13.11
C GLU A 185 -8.42 2.73 12.25
N LEU A 186 -8.20 2.51 10.95
CA LEU A 186 -9.26 2.11 10.02
C LEU A 186 -9.79 0.70 10.34
N LEU A 187 -8.92 -0.24 10.69
CA LEU A 187 -9.31 -1.59 11.09
C LEU A 187 -10.23 -1.59 12.33
N GLU A 188 -9.88 -0.81 13.35
CA GLU A 188 -10.70 -0.66 14.55
C GLU A 188 -12.01 0.08 14.30
N HIS A 189 -12.02 1.03 13.36
CA HIS A 189 -13.17 1.85 13.03
C HIS A 189 -14.19 1.11 12.16
N LEU A 190 -13.76 0.60 11.00
CA LEU A 190 -14.61 -0.02 9.98
C LEU A 190 -14.94 -1.49 10.30
N LYS A 191 -14.04 -2.17 11.00
CA LYS A 191 -14.19 -3.56 11.44
C LYS A 191 -14.64 -4.51 10.31
N PRO A 192 -13.98 -4.54 9.14
CA PRO A 192 -14.45 -5.32 7.99
C PRO A 192 -14.45 -6.83 8.28
N THR A 193 -15.20 -7.63 7.53
CA THR A 193 -15.16 -9.10 7.68
C THR A 193 -13.79 -9.67 7.30
N TYR A 194 -13.19 -9.15 6.23
CA TYR A 194 -11.88 -9.51 5.71
C TYR A 194 -10.99 -8.28 5.58
N TRP A 195 -9.71 -8.45 5.89
CA TRP A 195 -8.67 -7.46 5.63
C TRP A 195 -7.51 -8.13 4.88
N PHE A 196 -7.20 -7.65 3.69
CA PHE A 196 -6.10 -8.19 2.88
C PHE A 196 -4.95 -7.20 2.76
N SER A 197 -3.72 -7.70 2.92
CA SER A 197 -2.49 -6.91 2.82
C SER A 197 -1.32 -7.61 2.13
N ALA A 198 -0.26 -6.87 1.85
CA ALA A 198 0.96 -7.36 1.22
C ALA A 198 2.20 -6.69 1.85
N HIS A 199 3.11 -6.17 1.03
CA HIS A 199 4.29 -5.38 1.39
C HIS A 199 5.42 -6.15 2.11
N LEU A 200 5.11 -6.87 3.19
CA LEU A 200 6.12 -7.52 4.05
C LEU A 200 6.68 -8.85 3.52
N HIS A 201 6.27 -9.27 2.32
CA HIS A 201 6.77 -10.46 1.62
C HIS A 201 6.79 -11.73 2.50
N VAL A 202 5.66 -11.98 3.17
CA VAL A 202 5.42 -13.16 3.98
C VAL A 202 3.92 -13.41 4.10
N LYS A 203 3.50 -14.67 3.93
CA LYS A 203 2.13 -15.05 4.23
C LYS A 203 1.87 -15.05 5.73
N PHE A 204 0.82 -14.35 6.14
CA PHE A 204 0.42 -14.29 7.54
C PHE A 204 -1.09 -14.20 7.68
N ALA A 205 -1.66 -15.05 8.51
CA ALA A 205 -3.08 -15.05 8.83
C ALA A 205 -3.27 -14.71 10.30
N ALA A 206 -4.26 -13.85 10.57
CA ALA A 206 -4.65 -13.46 11.92
C ALA A 206 -6.16 -13.32 12.04
N LEU A 207 -6.67 -13.49 13.26
CA LEU A 207 -8.08 -13.32 13.59
C LEU A 207 -8.21 -12.27 14.69
N MET A 208 -8.53 -11.04 14.29
CA MET A 208 -8.70 -9.94 15.23
C MET A 208 -10.13 -9.87 15.72
N GLN A 209 -10.33 -10.07 17.02
CA GLN A 209 -11.62 -9.86 17.68
C GLN A 209 -11.77 -8.39 18.05
N HIS A 210 -12.87 -7.77 17.63
CA HIS A 210 -13.18 -6.39 17.95
C HIS A 210 -13.81 -6.29 19.33
N GLN A 211 -13.39 -5.30 20.11
CA GLN A 211 -14.02 -5.06 21.41
C GLN A 211 -15.49 -4.62 21.21
N VAL A 212 -16.35 -5.26 22.00
CA VAL A 212 -17.79 -4.99 22.05
C VAL A 212 -17.97 -3.77 22.96
N LYS A 213 -18.37 -2.62 22.38
CA LYS A 213 -18.62 -1.40 23.15
C LYS A 213 -19.98 -1.43 23.87
N ASP A 214 -20.95 -2.19 23.34
CA ASP A 214 -22.30 -2.32 23.88
C ASP A 214 -22.64 -3.79 24.17
N LYS A 215 -23.12 -4.10 25.38
CA LYS A 215 -23.43 -5.48 25.83
C LYS A 215 -24.42 -6.27 24.95
N GLU A 216 -25.07 -5.61 24.00
CA GLU A 216 -26.05 -6.19 23.08
C GLU A 216 -25.48 -6.51 21.67
N GLN A 217 -24.25 -6.10 21.36
CA GLN A 217 -23.62 -6.41 20.07
C GLN A 217 -22.85 -7.73 20.10
N SER A 218 -23.07 -8.56 19.08
CA SER A 218 -22.28 -9.77 18.85
C SER A 218 -20.81 -9.42 18.63
N ALA A 219 -19.90 -10.22 19.20
CA ALA A 219 -18.47 -10.09 18.96
C ALA A 219 -18.18 -10.18 17.45
N LYS A 220 -17.75 -9.06 16.84
CA LYS A 220 -17.32 -9.01 15.44
C LYS A 220 -15.84 -9.40 15.37
N ALA A 221 -15.44 -10.14 14.35
CA ALA A 221 -14.05 -10.48 14.11
C ALA A 221 -13.67 -10.17 12.66
N THR A 222 -12.45 -9.68 12.46
CA THR A 222 -11.85 -9.50 11.13
C THR A 222 -10.86 -10.64 10.87
N LYS A 223 -11.02 -11.29 9.71
CA LYS A 223 -10.05 -12.25 9.19
C LYS A 223 -8.99 -11.49 8.39
N PHE A 224 -7.80 -11.40 8.95
CA PHE A 224 -6.66 -10.78 8.28
C PHE A 224 -5.87 -11.82 7.51
N LEU A 225 -5.50 -11.50 6.27
CA LEU A 225 -4.59 -12.29 5.45
C LEU A 225 -3.62 -11.37 4.71
N ALA A 226 -2.34 -11.59 4.95
CA ALA A 226 -1.26 -11.04 4.14
C ALA A 226 -0.63 -12.12 3.26
N LEU A 227 -0.19 -11.73 2.06
CA LEU A 227 0.41 -12.63 1.09
C LEU A 227 1.79 -12.13 0.64
N ASP A 228 2.58 -13.06 0.11
CA ASP A 228 3.94 -12.81 -0.36
C ASP A 228 3.96 -12.15 -1.76
N LYS A 229 5.15 -11.81 -2.26
CA LYS A 229 5.34 -11.34 -3.64
C LYS A 229 5.29 -12.48 -4.65
N CYS A 230 4.85 -12.17 -5.87
CA CYS A 230 4.72 -13.13 -6.99
C CYS A 230 6.09 -13.66 -7.47
N LEU A 231 6.66 -14.61 -6.72
CA LEU A 231 7.89 -15.33 -7.04
C LEU A 231 7.72 -16.85 -6.92
N PRO A 232 8.59 -17.63 -7.57
CA PRO A 232 8.60 -19.09 -7.43
C PRO A 232 8.65 -19.53 -5.96
N HIS A 233 7.89 -20.58 -5.64
CA HIS A 233 7.84 -21.20 -4.30
C HIS A 233 7.39 -20.27 -3.16
N ARG A 234 6.73 -19.15 -3.47
CA ARG A 234 6.16 -18.22 -2.47
C ARG A 234 4.64 -18.33 -2.41
N ASP A 235 4.10 -18.08 -1.22
CA ASP A 235 2.66 -18.02 -0.98
C ASP A 235 2.07 -16.65 -1.36
N PHE A 236 2.11 -16.32 -2.66
CA PHE A 236 1.71 -15.00 -3.16
C PHE A 236 0.22 -14.89 -3.52
N LEU A 237 -0.48 -16.02 -3.63
CA LEU A 237 -1.86 -16.10 -4.10
C LEU A 237 -2.68 -17.06 -3.24
N GLN A 238 -3.89 -16.65 -2.90
CA GLN A 238 -4.85 -17.50 -2.19
C GLN A 238 -6.26 -17.29 -2.73
N VAL A 239 -6.95 -18.39 -3.04
CA VAL A 239 -8.36 -18.38 -3.42
C VAL A 239 -9.22 -18.61 -2.20
N ILE A 240 -10.23 -17.78 -2.00
CA ILE A 240 -11.18 -17.85 -0.90
C ILE A 240 -12.61 -17.82 -1.42
N GLU A 241 -13.50 -18.48 -0.70
CA GLU A 241 -14.93 -18.44 -0.98
C GLU A 241 -15.60 -17.40 -0.09
N ILE A 242 -16.24 -16.42 -0.73
CA ILE A 242 -16.97 -15.34 -0.07
C ILE A 242 -18.46 -15.53 -0.34
N GLN A 243 -19.24 -15.45 0.73
CA GLN A 243 -20.69 -15.46 0.65
C GLN A 243 -21.15 -14.22 -0.10
N HIS A 244 -22.06 -14.40 -1.03
CA HIS A 244 -22.59 -13.35 -1.89
C HIS A 244 -24.05 -13.68 -2.20
N ASP A 245 -24.82 -12.66 -2.56
CA ASP A 245 -26.15 -12.83 -3.11
C ASP A 245 -26.04 -13.32 -4.56
N PRO A 246 -26.54 -14.53 -4.90
CA PRO A 246 -26.48 -15.05 -6.27
C PRO A 246 -27.35 -14.26 -7.27
N SER A 247 -28.24 -13.39 -6.78
CA SER A 247 -29.07 -12.52 -7.63
C SER A 247 -28.44 -11.14 -7.88
N ALA A 248 -27.34 -10.83 -7.19
CA ALA A 248 -26.61 -9.59 -7.41
C ALA A 248 -25.93 -9.57 -8.79
N PRO A 249 -25.77 -8.39 -9.40
CA PRO A 249 -25.11 -8.25 -10.69
C PRO A 249 -23.63 -8.64 -10.66
N GLU A 250 -23.15 -9.22 -11.77
CA GLU A 250 -21.72 -9.56 -11.99
C GLU A 250 -20.93 -8.38 -12.59
N TYR A 251 -21.17 -7.14 -12.13
CA TYR A 251 -20.43 -5.96 -12.58
C TYR A 251 -20.15 -4.99 -11.42
N LEU A 252 -19.19 -4.09 -11.61
CA LEU A 252 -18.84 -3.09 -10.59
C LEU A 252 -19.87 -1.95 -10.55
N GLU A 253 -20.24 -1.55 -9.34
CA GLU A 253 -21.05 -0.37 -9.05
C GLU A 253 -20.28 0.55 -8.09
N TYR A 254 -20.51 1.85 -8.22
CA TYR A 254 -20.05 2.84 -7.25
C TYR A 254 -20.87 2.75 -5.97
N ASP A 255 -20.21 2.80 -4.83
CA ASP A 255 -20.88 2.87 -3.54
C ASP A 255 -21.48 4.27 -3.29
N THR A 256 -22.77 4.32 -2.98
CA THR A 256 -23.50 5.59 -2.79
C THR A 256 -23.04 6.37 -1.56
N GLU A 257 -22.69 5.69 -0.47
CA GLU A 257 -22.18 6.32 0.74
C GLU A 257 -20.83 7.00 0.45
N TRP A 258 -19.95 6.30 -0.26
CA TRP A 258 -18.66 6.79 -0.69
C TRP A 258 -18.78 7.99 -1.62
N LEU A 259 -19.64 7.93 -2.64
CA LEU A 259 -19.88 9.06 -3.54
C LEU A 259 -20.40 10.30 -2.80
N ALA A 260 -21.29 10.11 -1.82
CA ALA A 260 -21.78 11.20 -0.98
C ALA A 260 -20.66 11.80 -0.12
N ILE A 261 -19.76 10.98 0.43
CA ILE A 261 -18.57 11.44 1.18
C ILE A 261 -17.61 12.20 0.26
N LEU A 262 -17.32 11.68 -0.94
CA LEU A 262 -16.46 12.36 -1.92
C LEU A 262 -16.98 13.75 -2.25
N ARG A 263 -18.29 13.87 -2.46
CA ARG A 263 -18.92 15.16 -2.72
C ARG A 263 -18.90 16.07 -1.48
N ALA A 264 -19.21 15.55 -0.30
CA ALA A 264 -19.21 16.33 0.94
C ALA A 264 -17.81 16.83 1.33
N THR A 265 -16.76 16.09 0.96
CA THR A 265 -15.36 16.40 1.28
C THR A 265 -14.60 17.10 0.14
N ASN A 266 -15.27 17.42 -0.97
CA ASN A 266 -14.65 18.03 -2.15
C ASN A 266 -13.84 19.31 -1.81
N ASP A 267 -14.37 20.14 -0.91
CA ASP A 267 -13.75 21.42 -0.54
C ASP A 267 -12.55 21.24 0.43
N LEU A 268 -12.34 20.03 0.95
CA LEU A 268 -11.19 19.70 1.79
C LEU A 268 -9.94 19.34 0.97
N ILE A 269 -10.08 19.17 -0.34
CA ILE A 269 -8.99 18.82 -1.24
C ILE A 269 -8.01 19.99 -1.33
N ASN A 270 -6.78 19.74 -0.89
CA ASN A 270 -5.67 20.69 -1.02
C ASN A 270 -4.61 20.11 -1.96
N VAL A 271 -4.29 20.85 -3.01
CA VAL A 271 -3.29 20.50 -4.04
C VAL A 271 -1.97 21.26 -3.87
N THR A 272 -1.79 21.95 -2.75
CA THR A 272 -0.56 22.70 -2.42
C THR A 272 0.37 21.87 -1.55
N GLU A 273 1.65 22.22 -1.53
CA GLU A 273 2.67 21.57 -0.69
C GLU A 273 2.52 21.87 0.81
N ARG A 274 1.57 22.74 1.19
CA ARG A 274 1.41 23.15 2.57
C ARG A 274 0.75 22.04 3.39
N PRO A 275 1.27 21.76 4.60
CA PRO A 275 0.61 20.84 5.52
C PRO A 275 -0.84 21.27 5.77
N TRP A 276 -1.75 20.32 5.66
CA TRP A 276 -3.19 20.55 5.82
C TRP A 276 -3.77 19.51 6.76
N ASN A 277 -4.31 19.99 7.88
CA ASN A 277 -4.94 19.15 8.88
C ASN A 277 -6.42 18.96 8.54
N MET A 278 -6.91 17.73 8.72
CA MET A 278 -8.32 17.44 8.51
C MET A 278 -9.17 18.04 9.64
N PRO A 279 -10.43 18.40 9.36
CA PRO A 279 -11.32 18.90 10.40
C PRO A 279 -11.52 17.89 11.54
N GLU A 280 -11.38 18.36 12.77
CA GLU A 280 -11.54 17.57 13.98
C GLU A 280 -12.60 18.18 14.92
N ASN A 281 -13.17 17.34 15.78
CA ASN A 281 -14.06 17.78 16.86
C ASN A 281 -13.26 18.38 18.02
N ASN A 282 -12.67 19.56 17.79
CA ASN A 282 -11.81 20.25 18.74
C ASN A 282 -12.27 21.70 19.01
N GLY A 283 -13.46 22.09 18.52
CA GLY A 283 -14.01 23.43 18.64
C GLY A 283 -13.41 24.49 17.69
N LEU A 284 -12.38 24.15 16.91
CA LEU A 284 -11.79 25.04 15.89
C LEU A 284 -12.50 24.92 14.54
N HIS A 285 -13.16 23.79 14.28
CA HIS A 285 -13.87 23.54 13.02
C HIS A 285 -15.39 23.63 13.23
N THR A 286 -16.07 24.32 12.31
CA THR A 286 -17.53 24.42 12.29
C THR A 286 -18.20 23.12 11.86
N ARG A 287 -17.52 22.29 11.06
CA ARG A 287 -17.96 20.97 10.61
C ARG A 287 -16.79 19.99 10.55
N TRP A 288 -16.96 18.85 11.20
CA TRP A 288 -15.98 17.75 11.24
C TRP A 288 -16.57 16.37 10.92
N ASP A 289 -17.90 16.25 10.86
CA ASP A 289 -18.59 15.03 10.42
C ASP A 289 -19.07 15.24 8.98
N TYR A 290 -18.57 14.38 8.10
CA TYR A 290 -18.89 14.35 6.68
C TYR A 290 -19.49 13.00 6.27
N SER A 291 -19.94 12.21 7.24
CA SER A 291 -20.68 10.98 6.97
C SER A 291 -21.92 11.25 6.11
N ALA A 292 -22.22 10.30 5.23
CA ALA A 292 -23.33 10.45 4.31
C ALA A 292 -24.67 10.42 5.06
N THR A 293 -25.52 11.42 4.80
CA THR A 293 -26.93 11.36 5.20
C THR A 293 -27.75 10.65 4.13
N LYS A 294 -28.94 10.18 4.48
CA LYS A 294 -29.86 9.56 3.50
C LYS A 294 -30.22 10.52 2.37
N GLU A 295 -30.40 11.79 2.71
CA GLU A 295 -30.70 12.85 1.76
C GLU A 295 -29.52 13.08 0.80
N ALA A 296 -28.28 13.07 1.30
CA ALA A 296 -27.08 13.21 0.48
C ALA A 296 -26.91 12.01 -0.48
N MET A 297 -27.16 10.78 -0.01
CA MET A 297 -27.13 9.58 -0.85
C MET A 297 -28.21 9.62 -1.94
N ASN A 298 -29.43 10.06 -1.60
CA ASN A 298 -30.50 10.23 -2.59
C ASN A 298 -30.14 11.30 -3.64
N GLU A 299 -29.52 12.41 -3.24
CA GLU A 299 -29.08 13.44 -4.19
C GLU A 299 -28.03 12.90 -5.18
N VAL A 300 -27.11 12.06 -4.70
CA VAL A 300 -26.13 11.37 -5.54
C VAL A 300 -26.83 10.44 -6.53
N MET A 301 -27.79 9.65 -6.07
CA MET A 301 -28.58 8.75 -6.94
C MET A 301 -29.29 9.52 -8.06
N GLU A 302 -29.94 10.64 -7.73
CA GLU A 302 -30.59 11.49 -8.73
C GLU A 302 -29.59 12.06 -9.75
N LYS A 303 -28.41 12.52 -9.29
CA LYS A 303 -27.35 13.04 -10.17
C LYS A 303 -26.82 12.00 -11.16
N LEU A 304 -26.73 10.74 -10.72
CA LEU A 304 -26.28 9.61 -11.54
C LEU A 304 -27.43 8.93 -12.29
N ASN A 305 -28.63 9.52 -12.33
CA ASN A 305 -29.83 8.95 -12.96
C ASN A 305 -30.15 7.52 -12.48
N HIS A 306 -29.87 7.24 -11.20
CA HIS A 306 -30.02 5.92 -10.58
C HIS A 306 -29.19 4.81 -11.23
N ASP A 307 -28.14 5.16 -12.00
CA ASP A 307 -27.18 4.22 -12.56
C ASP A 307 -25.83 4.37 -11.85
N LEU A 308 -25.54 3.42 -10.97
CA LEU A 308 -24.27 3.35 -10.25
C LEU A 308 -23.24 2.49 -10.96
N LYS A 309 -23.57 1.91 -12.11
CA LYS A 309 -22.68 1.02 -12.82
C LYS A 309 -21.41 1.75 -13.22
N VAL A 310 -20.26 1.16 -12.88
CA VAL A 310 -18.97 1.68 -13.33
C VAL A 310 -18.90 1.55 -14.86
N PRO A 311 -18.77 2.65 -15.60
CA PRO A 311 -18.76 2.61 -17.06
C PRO A 311 -17.52 1.89 -17.57
N CYS A 312 -17.66 1.07 -18.62
CA CYS A 312 -16.52 0.41 -19.27
C CYS A 312 -15.85 1.36 -20.29
N ASN A 313 -15.29 2.47 -19.83
CA ASN A 313 -14.79 3.58 -20.64
C ASN A 313 -13.25 3.68 -20.69
N PHE A 314 -12.54 2.55 -20.62
CA PHE A 314 -11.09 2.53 -20.78
C PHE A 314 -10.67 3.18 -22.12
N SER A 315 -9.66 4.04 -22.06
CA SER A 315 -9.05 4.67 -23.22
C SER A 315 -7.54 4.81 -23.04
N VAL A 316 -6.78 4.64 -24.13
CA VAL A 316 -5.34 4.85 -24.15
C VAL A 316 -5.01 6.35 -24.05
N THR A 317 -4.34 6.74 -22.97
CA THR A 317 -3.94 8.13 -22.63
C THR A 317 -2.46 8.44 -22.89
N ALA A 318 -1.62 7.43 -23.12
CA ALA A 318 -0.18 7.54 -23.34
C ALA A 318 0.30 6.56 -24.42
N ALA A 319 1.47 6.84 -25.02
CA ALA A 319 2.07 5.93 -25.99
C ALA A 319 2.41 4.59 -25.32
N CYS A 320 2.08 3.49 -26.00
CA CYS A 320 2.41 2.14 -25.55
C CYS A 320 3.89 1.86 -25.74
N TYR A 321 4.49 1.08 -24.85
CA TYR A 321 5.81 0.53 -25.05
C TYR A 321 5.86 -0.37 -26.29
N ASP A 322 6.92 -0.21 -27.09
CA ASP A 322 7.24 -1.08 -28.21
C ASP A 322 8.62 -1.71 -27.95
N PRO A 323 8.71 -3.02 -27.66
CA PRO A 323 9.97 -3.70 -27.45
C PRO A 323 10.94 -3.61 -28.65
N SER A 324 10.42 -3.41 -29.87
CA SER A 324 11.24 -3.25 -31.07
C SER A 324 11.86 -1.86 -31.21
N LYS A 325 11.29 -0.86 -30.52
CA LYS A 325 11.68 0.56 -30.57
C LYS A 325 11.59 1.20 -29.18
N PRO A 326 12.47 0.82 -28.23
CA PRO A 326 12.44 1.38 -26.89
C PRO A 326 12.70 2.90 -26.92
N GLN A 327 11.75 3.68 -26.42
CA GLN A 327 11.82 5.15 -26.41
C GLN A 327 12.42 5.65 -25.09
N THR A 328 13.74 5.82 -25.06
CA THR A 328 14.46 6.24 -23.85
C THR A 328 14.30 7.74 -23.51
N GLN A 329 13.90 8.57 -24.47
CA GLN A 329 13.80 10.03 -24.32
C GLN A 329 12.35 10.56 -24.40
N MET A 330 11.39 9.89 -23.75
CA MET A 330 10.04 10.45 -23.61
C MET A 330 10.02 11.60 -22.59
N GLN A 331 9.30 12.68 -22.87
CA GLN A 331 9.09 13.73 -21.88
C GLN A 331 8.03 13.29 -20.86
N LEU A 332 8.29 13.50 -19.56
CA LEU A 332 7.24 13.33 -18.54
C LEU A 332 6.26 14.49 -18.67
N VAL A 333 4.99 14.17 -18.88
CA VAL A 333 3.92 15.15 -19.05
C VAL A 333 2.81 14.82 -18.06
N HIS A 334 2.30 15.84 -17.38
CA HIS A 334 1.08 15.73 -16.58
C HIS A 334 -0.12 15.48 -17.49
N ARG A 335 -0.91 14.44 -17.21
CA ARG A 335 -2.03 14.02 -18.05
C ARG A 335 -3.35 14.11 -17.29
N ILE A 336 -4.39 14.46 -18.03
CA ILE A 336 -5.77 14.47 -17.54
C ILE A 336 -6.49 13.31 -18.22
N SER A 337 -7.04 12.41 -17.42
CA SER A 337 -7.80 11.27 -17.92
C SER A 337 -9.24 11.67 -18.25
N PRO A 338 -9.76 11.30 -19.44
CA PRO A 338 -11.17 11.53 -19.76
C PRO A 338 -12.11 10.80 -18.79
N GLN A 339 -11.70 9.62 -18.26
CA GLN A 339 -12.49 8.87 -17.27
C GLN A 339 -12.69 9.70 -15.99
N THR A 340 -11.62 10.33 -15.49
CA THR A 340 -11.67 11.17 -14.30
C THR A 340 -12.47 12.43 -14.54
N THR A 341 -12.26 13.10 -15.68
CA THR A 341 -13.00 14.31 -16.02
C THR A 341 -14.50 14.04 -16.14
N GLU A 342 -14.89 12.94 -16.78
CA GLU A 342 -16.29 12.52 -16.90
C GLU A 342 -16.90 12.21 -15.53
N PHE A 343 -16.22 11.40 -14.71
CA PHE A 343 -16.66 11.07 -13.36
C PHE A 343 -16.86 12.33 -12.49
N CYS A 344 -15.89 13.25 -12.52
CA CYS A 344 -15.95 14.50 -11.77
C CYS A 344 -17.11 15.38 -12.24
N ALA A 345 -17.35 15.47 -13.55
CA ALA A 345 -18.44 16.23 -14.13
C ALA A 345 -19.81 15.65 -13.74
N GLN A 346 -19.96 14.33 -13.77
CA GLN A 346 -21.20 13.65 -13.38
C GLN A 346 -21.52 13.84 -11.90
N LEU A 347 -20.53 13.64 -11.01
CA LEU A 347 -20.74 13.77 -9.57
C LEU A 347 -20.78 15.25 -9.10
N GLY A 348 -20.23 16.17 -9.89
CA GLY A 348 -20.11 17.59 -9.55
C GLY A 348 -19.00 17.86 -8.55
N ILE A 349 -17.87 17.15 -8.68
CA ILE A 349 -16.66 17.33 -7.86
C ILE A 349 -15.49 17.85 -8.69
N THR A 350 -14.41 18.22 -8.00
CA THR A 350 -13.23 18.82 -8.62
C THR A 350 -12.40 17.76 -9.34
N ASP A 351 -12.13 17.97 -10.62
CA ASP A 351 -11.05 17.22 -11.29
C ASP A 351 -9.69 17.72 -10.78
N ILE A 352 -9.05 16.88 -9.98
CA ILE A 352 -7.78 17.21 -9.31
C ILE A 352 -6.67 17.43 -10.34
N ASN A 353 -6.63 16.67 -11.42
CA ASN A 353 -5.60 16.79 -12.45
C ASN A 353 -5.76 18.10 -13.24
N VAL A 354 -7.00 18.53 -13.50
CA VAL A 354 -7.28 19.86 -14.05
C VAL A 354 -6.85 20.96 -13.09
N ARG A 355 -7.15 20.82 -11.79
CA ARG A 355 -6.79 21.82 -10.77
C ARG A 355 -5.28 21.97 -10.62
N LEU A 356 -4.55 20.86 -10.63
CA LEU A 356 -3.09 20.84 -10.58
C LEU A 356 -2.46 21.52 -11.79
N GLN A 357 -3.01 21.29 -12.99
CA GLN A 357 -2.51 21.93 -14.20
C GLN A 357 -2.69 23.46 -14.12
N LYS A 358 -3.88 23.93 -13.74
CA LYS A 358 -4.17 25.36 -13.57
C LYS A 358 -3.26 26.02 -12.53
N ALA A 359 -3.03 25.37 -11.39
CA ALA A 359 -2.17 25.89 -10.34
C ALA A 359 -0.71 26.08 -10.82
N LYS A 360 -0.21 25.20 -11.70
CA LYS A 360 1.11 25.36 -12.32
C LYS A 360 1.15 26.53 -13.31
N GLU A 361 0.12 26.65 -14.14
CA GLU A 361 0.00 27.76 -15.10
C GLU A 361 -0.08 29.12 -14.38
N GLU A 362 -0.82 29.21 -13.28
CA GLU A 362 -0.92 30.42 -12.44
C GLU A 362 0.40 30.80 -11.75
N GLN A 363 1.16 29.81 -11.25
CA GLN A 363 2.49 30.04 -10.68
C GLN A 363 3.50 30.56 -11.72
N HIS A 364 3.42 30.06 -12.97
CA HIS A 364 4.25 30.57 -14.06
C HIS A 364 3.89 32.02 -14.43
N LEU A 365 2.61 32.39 -14.45
CA LEU A 365 2.17 33.75 -14.78
C LEU A 365 2.54 34.81 -13.71
N CYS A 366 2.69 34.41 -12.45
CA CYS A 366 3.10 35.32 -11.38
C CYS A 366 4.63 35.54 -11.32
N GLY A 367 5.42 34.60 -11.86
CA GLY A 367 6.88 34.67 -11.88
C GLY A 367 7.46 35.67 -12.90
N ASP A 368 6.68 36.07 -13.90
CA ASP A 368 7.13 36.99 -14.96
C ASP A 368 7.01 38.48 -14.60
N TYR A 369 6.41 38.82 -13.44
CA TYR A 369 6.21 40.20 -12.99
C TYR A 369 7.21 40.68 -11.91
N GLU A 370 8.11 39.81 -11.42
CA GLU A 370 9.18 40.19 -10.46
C GLU A 370 10.57 40.24 -11.12
N GLY A 371 10.62 40.58 -12.42
CA GLY A 371 11.83 40.65 -13.23
C GLY A 371 12.17 42.05 -13.73
N GLN A 372 12.01 43.09 -12.91
CA GLN A 372 12.52 44.44 -13.17
C GLN A 372 12.38 45.28 -11.89
N ASP A 373 13.44 45.27 -11.07
CA ASP A 373 13.87 46.37 -10.16
C ASP A 373 14.63 45.79 -8.95
N ALA A 374 15.88 45.43 -9.18
CA ALA A 374 16.89 45.43 -8.13
C ALA A 374 18.22 45.88 -8.73
N VAL A 375 18.48 47.17 -8.51
CA VAL A 375 19.64 47.93 -8.97
C VAL A 375 20.91 47.41 -8.30
N GLU A 376 21.98 47.38 -9.09
CA GLU A 376 23.37 47.06 -8.75
C GLU A 376 23.83 47.63 -7.40
N SER A 377 24.47 46.78 -6.60
CA SER A 377 25.50 47.21 -5.66
C SER A 377 26.67 46.24 -5.76
N ASN A 378 27.68 46.66 -6.53
CA ASN A 378 29.02 46.08 -6.53
C ASN A 378 29.66 46.29 -5.15
N ASP A 379 30.02 45.21 -4.47
CA ASP A 379 31.22 45.21 -3.63
C ASP A 379 31.99 43.91 -3.87
N SER A 380 33.29 44.09 -4.04
CA SER A 380 34.23 43.17 -4.66
C SER A 380 35.18 42.59 -3.63
N GLY A 381 35.40 41.27 -3.67
CA GLY A 381 36.61 40.64 -3.14
C GLY A 381 36.37 39.30 -2.43
N GLU A 382 36.65 38.20 -3.14
CA GLU A 382 37.70 37.21 -2.81
C GLU A 382 37.44 35.86 -3.53
N ASP A 383 38.54 35.28 -4.02
CA ASP A 383 38.63 34.12 -4.93
C ASP A 383 38.03 32.80 -4.39
N PRO A 384 37.73 31.83 -5.28
CA PRO A 384 36.98 30.62 -4.95
C PRO A 384 37.85 29.57 -4.26
N SER A 385 37.45 29.11 -3.09
CA SER A 385 37.98 27.89 -2.49
C SER A 385 37.24 26.67 -3.05
N GLU A 386 37.99 25.83 -3.77
CA GLU A 386 37.60 24.48 -4.17
C GLU A 386 37.39 23.61 -2.92
N TYR A 387 36.13 23.44 -2.51
CA TYR A 387 35.72 22.26 -1.74
C TYR A 387 34.36 21.80 -2.26
N ASN A 388 34.41 20.91 -3.25
CA ASN A 388 33.31 20.00 -3.55
C ASN A 388 33.15 19.04 -2.38
N THR A 389 32.32 19.39 -1.39
CA THR A 389 31.78 18.41 -0.44
C THR A 389 30.52 17.80 -1.03
N ASP A 390 30.72 17.08 -2.14
CA ASP A 390 29.71 16.23 -2.74
C ASP A 390 29.69 14.90 -1.98
N THR A 391 29.06 14.89 -0.81
CA THR A 391 28.77 13.67 -0.02
C THR A 391 27.33 13.21 -0.20
N SER A 392 26.73 13.53 -1.35
CA SER A 392 25.38 13.10 -1.72
C SER A 392 25.33 11.64 -2.23
N ALA A 393 26.49 11.00 -2.45
CA ALA A 393 26.60 9.66 -3.03
C ALA A 393 26.51 8.48 -2.03
N LEU A 394 26.43 8.72 -0.71
CA LEU A 394 26.53 7.65 0.30
C LEU A 394 25.30 7.44 1.21
N SER A 395 24.11 7.89 0.79
CA SER A 395 22.86 7.37 1.38
C SER A 395 21.73 7.32 0.36
N SER A 396 21.89 6.45 -0.63
CA SER A 396 20.89 6.14 -1.66
C SER A 396 19.77 5.21 -1.17
N ILE A 397 19.82 4.76 0.09
CA ILE A 397 18.93 3.70 0.58
C ILE A 397 17.60 4.31 1.03
N ASN A 398 16.51 3.93 0.35
CA ASN A 398 15.17 4.30 0.75
C ASN A 398 14.83 3.52 2.03
N PRO A 399 14.50 4.17 3.15
CA PRO A 399 14.20 3.47 4.40
C PRO A 399 12.98 2.53 4.27
N ASP A 400 12.06 2.78 3.34
CA ASP A 400 10.92 1.91 3.06
C ASP A 400 11.29 0.70 2.16
N GLU A 401 12.55 0.60 1.72
CA GLU A 401 13.05 -0.51 0.91
C GLU A 401 13.45 -1.67 1.82
N ILE A 402 12.68 -2.76 1.80
CA ILE A 402 13.12 -4.03 2.35
C ILE A 402 14.13 -4.61 1.36
N MET A 403 15.42 -4.63 1.74
CA MET A 403 16.46 -5.31 0.97
C MET A 403 16.00 -6.73 0.68
N LEU A 404 15.97 -7.08 -0.61
CA LEU A 404 15.78 -8.44 -1.04
C LEU A 404 17.07 -9.18 -0.70
N ASP A 405 17.10 -9.91 0.42
CA ASP A 405 18.16 -10.88 0.63
C ASP A 405 18.11 -11.87 -0.55
N GLU A 406 19.22 -11.90 -1.28
CA GLU A 406 19.51 -12.83 -2.37
C GLU A 406 19.56 -14.27 -1.81
N GLU A 407 19.04 -15.18 -2.64
CA GLU A 407 19.24 -16.63 -2.71
C GLU A 407 19.96 -17.31 -1.52
N GLU A 408 19.22 -18.03 -0.66
CA GLU A 408 19.79 -19.16 0.08
C GLU A 408 19.93 -20.35 -0.88
N ASP A 409 21.07 -20.43 -1.57
CA ASP A 409 21.53 -21.65 -2.24
C ASP A 409 21.82 -22.72 -1.19
N TYR A 410 20.94 -23.72 -1.08
CA TYR A 410 21.25 -24.96 -0.38
C TYR A 410 22.05 -25.87 -1.33
N GLU A 411 23.39 -25.82 -1.25
CA GLU A 411 24.24 -26.88 -1.83
C GLU A 411 24.10 -28.16 -1.00
N ASP A 412 23.42 -29.16 -1.57
CA ASP A 412 23.37 -30.52 -1.02
C ASP A 412 24.73 -31.20 -1.20
N SER A 413 25.46 -31.32 -0.09
CA SER A 413 26.69 -32.12 -0.02
C SER A 413 26.32 -33.58 0.25
N ILE A 414 26.31 -34.43 -0.79
CA ILE A 414 26.26 -35.88 -0.62
C ILE A 414 27.54 -36.51 -1.17
N VAL A 415 28.35 -36.97 -0.22
CA VAL A 415 29.58 -37.74 -0.41
C VAL A 415 29.25 -39.08 -1.07
N SER A 416 29.87 -39.39 -2.21
CA SER A 416 29.85 -40.73 -2.80
C SER A 416 31.28 -41.18 -3.09
N ALA A 417 31.69 -42.24 -2.38
CA ALA A 417 32.90 -42.98 -2.61
C ALA A 417 32.74 -43.95 -3.80
N HIS A 418 33.85 -44.16 -4.51
CA HIS A 418 34.22 -45.21 -5.48
C HIS A 418 33.41 -46.54 -5.40
N SER A 419 33.18 -47.34 -6.45
CA SER A 419 34.01 -47.67 -7.62
C SER A 419 33.26 -48.51 -8.70
N ASP A 420 33.88 -48.60 -9.88
CA ASP A 420 33.95 -49.75 -10.83
C ASP A 420 32.85 -50.07 -11.89
N THR A 421 33.18 -49.66 -13.12
CA THR A 421 33.26 -50.43 -14.40
C THR A 421 32.15 -51.42 -14.81
N ASN A 422 31.48 -51.14 -15.94
CA ASN A 422 31.65 -51.85 -17.23
C ASN A 422 30.67 -51.35 -18.32
N THR A 423 31.20 -51.09 -19.52
CA THR A 423 30.47 -50.96 -20.81
C THR A 423 30.70 -52.26 -21.61
N PRO A 424 29.82 -52.67 -22.56
CA PRO A 424 29.91 -52.11 -23.92
C PRO A 424 28.60 -52.03 -24.76
N SER A 425 28.55 -51.00 -25.62
CA SER A 425 28.15 -50.99 -27.05
C SER A 425 26.72 -51.32 -27.53
N ALA A 426 26.02 -50.31 -28.09
CA ALA A 426 25.55 -50.24 -29.50
C ALA A 426 24.67 -48.97 -29.75
N GLU A 427 24.98 -48.21 -30.82
CA GLU A 427 24.17 -47.10 -31.40
C GLU A 427 23.32 -47.62 -32.61
N PRO A 428 22.49 -46.83 -33.35
CA PRO A 428 22.06 -45.42 -33.20
C PRO A 428 20.54 -45.13 -33.40
N SER A 429 20.19 -43.85 -33.17
CA SER A 429 19.10 -43.03 -33.77
C SER A 429 17.70 -43.00 -33.12
N ASP A 430 17.45 -41.80 -32.57
CA ASP A 430 16.25 -40.95 -32.65
C ASP A 430 14.87 -41.54 -32.37
N GLN A 431 14.40 -41.31 -31.13
CA GLN A 431 13.01 -40.95 -30.89
C GLN A 431 12.85 -40.20 -29.56
N ALA A 432 11.83 -39.34 -29.55
CA ALA A 432 11.39 -38.49 -28.46
C ALA A 432 11.20 -39.19 -27.11
N SER A 433 11.46 -38.48 -26.01
CA SER A 433 10.88 -38.81 -24.70
C SER A 433 10.93 -37.63 -23.72
N ASP A 434 9.75 -37.21 -23.29
CA ASP A 434 9.34 -37.08 -21.88
C ASP A 434 10.29 -36.39 -20.90
N PHE A 435 10.05 -35.10 -20.68
CA PHE A 435 10.32 -34.48 -19.38
C PHE A 435 9.10 -34.68 -18.47
N SER A 436 9.14 -35.78 -17.70
CA SER A 436 8.37 -35.94 -16.47
C SER A 436 9.08 -35.18 -15.35
N THR A 437 8.58 -34.01 -14.97
CA THR A 437 8.91 -33.38 -13.69
C THR A 437 7.69 -33.42 -12.79
N SER A 438 7.80 -34.28 -11.77
CA SER A 438 6.84 -34.47 -10.70
C SER A 438 6.74 -33.20 -9.84
N PHE A 439 5.77 -32.35 -10.12
CA PHE A 439 5.34 -31.27 -9.22
C PHE A 439 4.24 -31.78 -8.29
N SER A 440 4.65 -32.51 -7.25
CA SER A 440 3.80 -32.90 -6.13
C SER A 440 3.99 -31.90 -4.99
N ASP A 441 3.11 -30.89 -4.93
CA ASP A 441 2.50 -30.38 -3.68
C ASP A 441 1.69 -29.10 -3.98
N VAL A 442 0.51 -29.27 -4.59
CA VAL A 442 -0.57 -28.29 -4.41
C VAL A 442 -1.56 -28.91 -3.43
N ARG A 443 -1.41 -28.52 -2.15
CA ARG A 443 -2.34 -28.90 -1.09
C ARG A 443 -3.59 -28.04 -1.22
N ILE A 444 -4.63 -28.62 -1.82
CA ILE A 444 -6.00 -28.18 -1.57
C ILE A 444 -6.33 -28.66 -0.16
N LEU A 445 -6.16 -27.78 0.84
CA LEU A 445 -6.50 -28.09 2.23
C LEU A 445 -8.00 -27.90 2.47
N PRO A 446 -8.69 -28.85 3.12
CA PRO A 446 -10.05 -28.64 3.58
C PRO A 446 -10.08 -27.70 4.80
N SER A 447 -11.21 -27.03 5.00
CA SER A 447 -11.51 -26.13 6.11
C SER A 447 -11.18 -26.73 7.48
N SER A 448 -10.09 -26.28 8.10
CA SER A 448 -9.94 -26.34 9.56
C SER A 448 -9.11 -25.16 10.07
N MET A 449 -9.81 -24.10 10.48
CA MET A 449 -9.26 -23.12 11.42
C MET A 449 -9.16 -23.79 12.78
N ILE A 450 -8.00 -24.38 13.09
CA ILE A 450 -7.67 -24.79 14.45
C ILE A 450 -6.60 -23.82 14.97
N VAL A 451 -7.04 -22.91 15.82
CA VAL A 451 -6.15 -22.11 16.67
C VAL A 451 -5.75 -23.00 17.84
N SER A 452 -4.45 -23.24 18.00
CA SER A 452 -3.91 -23.88 19.19
C SER A 452 -4.09 -22.92 20.37
N SER A 453 -4.91 -23.30 21.36
CA SER A 453 -4.95 -22.65 22.65
C SER A 453 -3.73 -23.07 23.45
N ASP A 454 -2.82 -22.14 23.72
CA ASP A 454 -1.90 -22.20 24.86
C ASP A 454 -1.34 -20.80 25.10
N ASP A 455 -1.94 -20.11 26.08
CA ASP A 455 -1.32 -19.19 27.04
C ASP A 455 -2.43 -18.34 27.70
N THR A 456 -3.16 -18.95 28.65
CA THR A 456 -3.96 -18.22 29.64
C THR A 456 -3.38 -18.45 31.04
N SER A 457 -2.57 -17.52 31.51
CA SER A 457 -2.28 -17.30 32.94
C SER A 457 -1.64 -15.91 33.10
N GLY A 458 -2.08 -15.00 33.96
CA GLY A 458 -3.21 -15.00 34.88
C GLY A 458 -3.49 -13.57 35.34
N SER A 459 -4.70 -13.33 35.81
CA SER A 459 -5.06 -12.15 36.60
C SER A 459 -5.30 -12.62 38.04
N PRO A 460 -4.84 -11.90 39.08
CA PRO A 460 -5.29 -12.17 40.43
C PRO A 460 -6.53 -11.33 40.72
N VAL A 461 -7.62 -12.01 41.09
CA VAL A 461 -8.76 -11.41 41.80
C VAL A 461 -8.70 -11.88 43.25
N GLY A 462 -8.86 -10.91 44.17
CA GLY A 462 -9.65 -11.10 45.38
C GLY A 462 -8.93 -10.82 46.70
N LYS A 463 -9.37 -9.75 47.40
CA LYS A 463 -10.14 -9.91 48.64
C LYS A 463 -10.77 -8.60 49.11
N GLU A 464 -12.06 -8.69 49.41
CA GLU A 464 -12.89 -7.68 50.07
C GLU A 464 -12.47 -7.45 51.52
N GLY A 465 -12.70 -6.22 52.01
CA GLY A 465 -12.64 -5.84 53.42
C GLY A 465 -13.21 -4.43 53.60
N ASN A 466 -14.30 -4.35 54.35
CA ASN A 466 -15.29 -3.27 54.40
C ASN A 466 -14.94 -2.10 55.35
N SER A 467 -15.61 -0.97 55.14
CA SER A 467 -16.03 0.11 56.07
C SER A 467 -15.07 1.25 56.47
N GLY A 468 -15.55 2.48 56.30
CA GLY A 468 -15.27 3.61 57.19
C GLY A 468 -14.80 4.92 56.53
N GLU A 469 -15.72 5.84 56.26
CA GLU A 469 -15.49 7.30 56.19
C GLU A 469 -16.35 7.94 57.32
N PRO A 470 -16.20 9.23 57.74
CA PRO A 470 -15.34 10.32 57.20
C PRO A 470 -14.72 11.30 58.26
N LEU A 471 -14.06 12.36 57.75
CA LEU A 471 -13.73 13.69 58.37
C LEU A 471 -12.47 13.74 59.27
N GLU A 472 -11.58 14.76 59.29
CA GLU A 472 -11.67 16.19 58.97
C GLU A 472 -10.27 16.88 58.91
N LEU A 473 -10.18 18.01 58.19
CA LEU A 473 -9.34 19.24 58.37
C LEU A 473 -7.79 19.23 58.38
N GLY A 474 -7.20 20.13 57.58
CA GLY A 474 -5.82 20.59 57.75
C GLY A 474 -5.26 21.48 56.62
N ASP A 475 -5.55 22.77 56.69
CA ASP A 475 -5.14 23.88 55.82
C ASP A 475 -3.61 24.13 55.78
N GLY A 476 -3.07 24.72 54.70
CA GLY A 476 -1.64 25.11 54.66
C GLY A 476 -1.06 25.54 53.29
N LYS A 477 -1.14 26.84 53.00
CA LYS A 477 -0.52 27.55 51.85
C LYS A 477 1.03 27.59 51.89
N VAL A 478 1.63 27.30 50.73
CA VAL A 478 2.79 27.89 49.97
C VAL A 478 3.82 28.75 50.74
N PRO A 479 5.14 28.64 50.42
CA PRO A 479 5.72 29.67 49.55
C PRO A 479 6.76 29.19 48.51
N LEU A 480 6.74 29.87 47.37
CA LEU A 480 7.78 29.92 46.33
C LEU A 480 9.14 30.38 46.88
N LYS A 481 10.23 29.78 46.38
CA LYS A 481 11.55 30.42 46.25
C LYS A 481 12.18 30.09 44.91
N ARG A 482 12.49 31.16 44.15
CA ARG A 482 13.35 31.22 42.96
C ARG A 482 14.81 31.48 43.38
N LEU A 483 15.71 31.32 42.40
CA LEU A 483 17.16 31.57 42.30
C LEU A 483 17.94 30.24 42.28
N SER A 484 18.81 29.93 41.33
CA SER A 484 19.52 30.76 40.33
C SER A 484 20.20 29.87 39.28
N ASN A 485 20.43 30.45 38.10
CA ASN A 485 21.27 30.05 36.97
C ASN A 485 22.38 29.02 37.23
N GLU A 486 22.37 27.92 36.48
CA GLU A 486 23.58 27.34 35.88
C GLU A 486 23.29 26.98 34.41
N HIS A 487 24.27 27.25 33.55
CA HIS A 487 24.24 27.04 32.11
C HIS A 487 24.13 25.55 31.76
N GLU A 488 23.01 25.13 31.16
CA GLU A 488 22.95 23.91 30.35
C GLU A 488 23.23 24.27 28.87
N PRO A 489 24.12 23.55 28.18
CA PRO A 489 24.32 23.75 26.76
C PRO A 489 23.09 23.26 26.00
N GLU A 490 22.61 24.07 25.05
CA GLU A 490 21.52 23.72 24.13
C GLU A 490 21.80 22.37 23.44
N GLN A 491 21.21 21.29 23.97
CA GLN A 491 21.05 20.07 23.21
C GLN A 491 20.05 20.36 22.09
N ARG A 492 20.57 20.72 20.91
CA ARG A 492 19.86 20.59 19.64
C ARG A 492 19.17 19.22 19.65
N LYS A 493 17.84 19.22 19.77
CA LYS A 493 17.02 18.02 19.60
C LYS A 493 17.33 17.45 18.21
N LYS A 494 18.20 16.45 18.15
CA LYS A 494 18.43 15.67 16.94
C LYS A 494 17.14 14.92 16.65
N ILE A 495 16.44 15.35 15.61
CA ILE A 495 15.33 14.60 15.02
C ILE A 495 15.93 13.26 14.55
N LYS A 496 15.63 12.17 15.27
CA LYS A 496 16.00 10.81 14.85
C LYS A 496 15.13 10.42 13.65
N ARG A 497 15.77 10.11 12.52
CA ARG A 497 15.12 9.65 11.28
C ARG A 497 14.60 8.22 11.45
N ARG A 498 13.48 7.87 10.80
CA ARG A 498 12.99 6.48 10.68
C ARG A 498 14.11 5.58 10.12
N ASN A 499 14.19 4.35 10.63
CA ASN A 499 15.02 3.25 10.11
C ASN A 499 16.55 3.37 10.29
N GLN A 500 17.02 4.26 11.17
CA GLN A 500 18.46 4.37 11.50
C GLN A 500 19.05 3.08 12.12
N ALA A 501 18.23 2.25 12.78
CA ALA A 501 18.71 1.01 13.40
C ALA A 501 19.08 -0.09 12.39
N ILE A 502 18.61 0.01 11.14
CA ILE A 502 18.95 -0.94 10.06
C ILE A 502 20.41 -0.77 9.61
N TYR A 503 21.03 0.41 9.84
CA TYR A 503 22.36 0.75 9.31
C TYR A 503 23.48 0.81 10.34
N ALA A 504 23.22 0.51 11.62
CA ALA A 504 24.21 0.64 12.68
C ALA A 504 24.89 -0.68 13.08
N ALA A 505 24.52 -1.80 12.47
CA ALA A 505 24.90 -3.15 12.93
C ALA A 505 25.85 -3.91 11.99
N VAL A 506 26.59 -3.24 11.10
CA VAL A 506 27.47 -3.92 10.12
C VAL A 506 28.95 -3.49 10.17
N ASP A 507 29.37 -2.57 11.04
CA ASP A 507 30.76 -2.05 11.03
C ASP A 507 31.60 -2.38 12.29
N ASP A 508 31.40 -3.52 12.95
CA ASP A 508 32.21 -3.90 14.14
C ASP A 508 32.73 -5.34 14.12
N ASP A 509 33.06 -5.88 12.93
CA ASP A 509 33.83 -7.13 12.84
C ASP A 509 34.72 -7.14 11.58
N ASP A 510 35.65 -6.18 11.51
CA ASP A 510 36.87 -6.32 10.68
C ASP A 510 37.89 -5.21 11.01
N THR A 511 38.54 -5.30 12.17
CA THR A 511 39.94 -4.83 12.34
C THR A 511 40.58 -5.45 13.60
N ALA A 512 41.51 -6.38 13.35
CA ALA A 512 42.69 -6.75 14.16
C ALA A 512 42.53 -7.23 15.61
#